data_AF-I9LEB0-F1
#
_entry.id   AF-I9LEB0-F1
#
_cell.length_a   1.000
_cell.length_b   1.000
_cell.length_c   1.000
_cell.angle_alpha   90.00
_cell.angle_beta   90.00
_cell.angle_gamma   90.00
#
_symmetry.space_group_name_H-M   'P 1'
#
loop_
_entity.id
_entity.type
_entity.pdbx_description
1 polymer ?
#
loop_
_entity_poly.entity_id
_entity_poly.type
_entity_poly.pdbx_seq_one_letter_code
_entity_poly.pdbx_strand_id
1 'polypeptide(L)' 'MTLAEKLLQEFQKLPANKQRQTIDFVEFLCNKEQKKLEDMMDTVITDNKEAFLELSK' A
#
# COMPACT_ATOMS: atom_id res chain seq x y z
N MET A 1 25.15 11.71 -6.17
CA MET A 1 24.43 10.43 -6.05
C MET A 1 23.22 10.64 -5.16
N THR A 2 22.03 10.38 -5.65
CA THR A 2 20.78 10.54 -4.91
C THR A 2 20.59 9.41 -3.90
N LEU A 3 19.68 9.61 -2.93
CA LEU A 3 19.33 8.55 -1.98
C LEU A 3 18.75 7.32 -2.69
N ALA A 4 17.94 7.53 -3.73
CA ALA A 4 17.36 6.46 -4.54
C ALA A 4 18.45 5.65 -5.27
N GLU A 5 19.44 6.33 -5.86
CA GLU A 5 20.59 5.67 -6.49
C GLU A 5 21.40 4.85 -5.48
N LYS A 6 21.59 5.37 -4.26
CA LYS A 6 22.28 4.64 -3.17
C LYS A 6 21.53 3.39 -2.75
N LEU A 7 20.21 3.50 -2.59
CA LEU A 7 19.35 2.37 -2.24
C LEU A 7 19.38 1.30 -3.33
N LEU A 8 19.29 1.68 -4.60
CA LEU A 8 19.34 0.74 -5.72
C LEU A 8 20.68 0.01 -5.81
N GLN A 9 21.79 0.72 -5.63
CA GLN A 9 23.12 0.10 -5.60
C GLN A 9 23.28 -0.89 -4.45
N GLU A 10 22.85 -0.53 -3.23
CA GLU A 10 22.93 -1.43 -2.09
C GLU A 10 22.00 -2.64 -2.25
N PHE A 11 20.80 -2.44 -2.79
CA PHE A 11 19.87 -3.53 -3.12
C PHE A 11 20.46 -4.52 -4.14
N GLN A 12 21.09 -4.02 -5.21
CA GLN A 12 21.70 -4.87 -6.24
C GLN A 12 22.88 -5.70 -5.71
N LYS A 13 23.57 -5.24 -4.68
CA LYS A 13 24.66 -5.99 -4.02
C LYS A 13 24.16 -7.10 -3.08
N LEU A 14 22.88 -7.11 -2.74
CA LEU A 14 22.31 -8.15 -1.87
C LEU A 14 22.28 -9.51 -2.59
N PRO A 15 22.46 -10.62 -1.85
CA PRO A 15 22.20 -11.95 -2.38
C PRO A 15 20.73 -12.09 -2.86
N ALA A 16 20.49 -12.94 -3.86
CA ALA A 16 19.17 -13.09 -4.50
C ALA A 16 18.02 -13.38 -3.53
N ASN A 17 18.27 -14.18 -2.48
CA ASN A 17 17.27 -14.46 -1.45
C ASN A 17 16.90 -13.20 -0.64
N LYS A 18 17.86 -12.31 -0.39
CA LYS A 18 17.66 -11.05 0.32
C LYS A 18 16.97 -10.01 -0.56
N GLN A 19 17.30 -9.96 -1.85
CA GLN A 19 16.58 -9.14 -2.81
C GLN A 19 15.09 -9.53 -2.86
N ARG A 20 14.81 -10.83 -2.94
CA ARG A 20 13.43 -11.35 -2.91
C ARG A 20 12.70 -10.96 -1.63
N GLN A 21 13.32 -11.15 -0.46
CA GLN A 21 12.73 -10.73 0.82
C GLN A 21 12.40 -9.23 0.87
N THR A 22 13.25 -8.38 0.30
CA THR A 22 13.00 -6.93 0.24
C THR A 22 11.84 -6.60 -0.70
N ILE A 23 11.74 -7.26 -1.86
CA ILE A 23 10.61 -7.09 -2.78
C ILE A 23 9.30 -7.52 -2.09
N ASP A 24 9.29 -8.72 -1.51
CA ASP A 24 8.12 -9.26 -0.81
C ASP A 24 7.65 -8.31 0.32
N PHE A 25 8.60 -7.69 1.02
CA PHE A 25 8.28 -6.72 2.08
C PHE A 25 7.67 -5.43 1.54
N VAL A 26 8.20 -4.89 0.44
CA VAL A 26 7.66 -3.68 -0.20
C VAL A 26 6.25 -3.96 -0.72
N GLU A 27 6.03 -5.08 -1.40
CA GLU A 27 4.69 -5.50 -1.86
C GLU A 27 3.70 -5.64 -0.70
N PHE A 28 4.14 -6.23 0.41
CA PHE A 28 3.34 -6.30 1.63
C PHE A 28 2.93 -4.92 2.15
N LEU A 29 3.86 -3.95 2.17
CA LEU A 29 3.55 -2.59 2.61
C LEU A 29 2.53 -1.92 1.68
N CYS A 30 2.71 -2.02 0.37
CA CYS A 30 1.77 -1.47 -0.61
C CYS A 30 0.36 -2.06 -0.44
N ASN A 31 0.26 -3.39 -0.32
CA ASN A 31 -1.02 -4.07 -0.13
C ASN A 31 -1.69 -3.65 1.19
N LYS A 32 -0.89 -3.45 2.26
CA LYS A 32 -1.40 -2.98 3.55
C LYS A 32 -1.95 -1.55 3.47
N GLU A 33 -1.29 -0.67 2.71
CA GLU A 33 -1.78 0.70 2.51
C GLU A 33 -3.06 0.72 1.68
N GLN A 34 -3.13 -0.07 0.62
CA GLN A 34 -4.35 -0.22 -0.16
C GLN A 34 -5.51 -0.70 0.72
N LYS A 35 -5.29 -1.74 1.53
CA LYS A 35 -6.33 -2.25 2.43
C LYS A 35 -6.81 -1.20 3.43
N LYS A 36 -5.92 -0.38 3.97
CA LYS A 36 -6.33 0.74 4.85
C LYS A 36 -7.23 1.74 4.14
N LEU A 37 -6.95 2.03 2.87
CA LEU A 37 -7.79 2.92 2.07
C LEU A 37 -9.17 2.29 1.84
N GLU A 38 -9.23 1.00 1.49
CA GLU A 38 -10.48 0.24 1.35
C GLU A 38 -11.30 0.26 2.65
N ASP A 39 -10.67 -0.03 3.80
CA ASP A 39 -11.32 0.00 5.11
C ASP A 39 -11.87 1.41 5.46
N MET A 40 -11.14 2.47 5.09
CA MET A 40 -11.61 3.86 5.25
C MET A 40 -12.83 4.14 4.36
N MET A 41 -12.83 3.67 3.12
CA MET A 41 -13.96 3.83 2.21
C MET A 41 -15.20 3.10 2.72
N ASP A 42 -15.05 1.85 3.16
CA ASP A 42 -16.13 1.06 3.75
C ASP A 42 -16.73 1.74 5.00
N THR A 43 -15.87 2.36 5.81
CA THR A 43 -16.32 3.14 6.98
C THR A 43 -17.16 4.35 6.55
N VAL A 44 -16.67 5.15 5.59
CA VAL A 44 -17.43 6.30 5.07
C VAL A 44 -18.78 5.87 4.48
N ILE A 45 -18.80 4.77 3.73
CA ILE A 45 -20.04 4.22 3.15
C ILE A 45 -21.01 3.80 4.26
N THR A 46 -20.51 3.09 5.27
CA THR A 46 -21.34 2.58 6.37
C THR A 46 -21.93 3.73 7.19
N ASP A 47 -21.11 4.71 7.57
CA ASP A 47 -21.53 5.84 8.40
C ASP A 47 -22.53 6.76 7.70
N ASN A 48 -22.50 6.82 6.36
CA ASN A 48 -23.35 7.70 5.56
C ASN A 48 -24.42 6.96 4.77
N LYS A 49 -24.65 5.67 5.05
CA LYS A 49 -25.53 4.80 4.28
C LYS A 49 -26.94 5.38 4.08
N GLU A 50 -27.54 5.94 5.14
CA GLU A 50 -28.88 6.52 5.08
C GLU A 50 -28.92 7.77 4.19
N ALA A 51 -27.92 8.66 4.31
CA ALA A 51 -27.80 9.84 3.45
C ALA A 51 -27.61 9.44 1.97
N PHE A 52 -26.82 8.42 1.68
CA PHE A 52 -26.66 7.90 0.32
C PHE A 52 -27.95 7.28 -0.22
N LEU A 53 -28.74 6.60 0.62
CA LEU A 53 -30.05 6.09 0.22
C LEU A 53 -31.04 7.22 -0.09
N GLU A 54 -31.08 8.28 0.71
CA GLU A 54 -31.92 9.45 0.45
C GLU A 54 -31.53 10.19 -0.83
N LEU A 55 -30.22 10.32 -1.12
CA LEU A 55 -29.72 10.93 -2.37
C LEU A 55 -30.04 10.11 -3.63
N SER A 56 -30.31 8.82 -3.48
CA SER A 56 -30.62 7.91 -4.59
C SER A 56 -32.10 7.88 -4.98
N LYS A 57 -32.96 8.57 -4.21
CA LYS A 57 -34.40 8.74 -4.50
C LYS A 57 -34.63 9.92 -5.43
#